data_AF-A0A0B1R2K8-F1
#
_entry.id   AF-A0A0B1R2K8-F1
#
_cell.length_a   1.000
_cell.length_b   1.000
_cell.length_c   1.000
_cell.angle_alpha   90.00
_cell.angle_beta   90.00
_cell.angle_gamma   90.00
#
_symmetry.space_group_name_H-M   'P 1'
#
loop_
_entity.id
_entity.type
_entity.pdbx_description
1 polymer ?
#
loop_
_entity_poly.entity_id
_entity_poly.type
_entity_poly.pdbx_seq_one_letter_code
_entity_poly.pdbx_strand_id
1 'polypeptide(L)'
;MTKAYITKYALTRGIYIAEGELKNDGDVFVQQRDREYNFEQFFKKKEFQLTEEEALARADKMRAAQLKKLAKEYQKLSELAFTIKA
;
A
#
# COMPACT_ATOMS: atom_id res chain seq x y z
N MET A 1 8.77 -21.31 -2.67
CA MET A 1 8.31 -19.92 -2.83
C MET A 1 7.11 -19.69 -1.94
N THR A 2 7.06 -18.56 -1.24
CA THR A 2 5.97 -18.15 -0.35
C THR A 2 4.98 -17.28 -1.11
N LYS A 3 3.69 -17.55 -0.95
CA LYS A 3 2.61 -16.69 -1.44
C LYS A 3 2.41 -15.53 -0.47
N ALA A 4 2.35 -14.30 -0.98
CA ALA A 4 2.01 -13.11 -0.22
C ALA A 4 0.99 -12.25 -0.96
N TYR A 5 0.22 -11.49 -0.18
CA TYR A 5 -0.76 -10.51 -0.64
C TYR A 5 -0.15 -9.12 -0.48
N ILE A 6 0.17 -8.47 -1.60
CA ILE A 6 0.85 -7.17 -1.61
C ILE A 6 -0.15 -6.04 -1.43
N THR A 7 -0.06 -5.32 -0.32
CA THR A 7 -0.94 -4.19 0.02
C THR A 7 -0.32 -2.82 -0.20
N LYS A 8 0.98 -2.74 -0.53
CA LYS A 8 1.71 -1.48 -0.83
C LYS A 8 0.92 -0.51 -1.73
N TYR A 9 0.24 -1.06 -2.74
CA TYR A 9 -0.49 -0.32 -3.76
C TYR A 9 -2.01 -0.49 -3.68
N ALA A 10 -2.54 -0.91 -2.52
CA ALA A 10 -3.96 -1.23 -2.36
C ALA A 10 -4.91 -0.09 -2.75
N LEU A 11 -4.52 1.16 -2.49
CA LEU A 11 -5.37 2.34 -2.78
C LEU A 11 -5.29 2.85 -4.21
N THR A 12 -4.39 2.32 -5.04
CA THR A 12 -4.22 2.76 -6.44
C THR A 12 -4.44 1.64 -7.44
N ARG A 13 -3.96 0.43 -7.14
CA ARG A 13 -4.02 -0.73 -8.04
C ARG A 13 -4.73 -1.94 -7.44
N GLY A 14 -5.23 -1.82 -6.22
CA GLY A 14 -5.76 -2.96 -5.46
C GLY A 14 -4.67 -3.83 -4.84
N ILE A 15 -5.11 -4.87 -4.13
CA ILE A 15 -4.24 -5.92 -3.59
C ILE A 15 -3.95 -6.90 -4.72
N TYR A 16 -2.72 -7.40 -4.81
CA TYR A 16 -2.40 -8.48 -5.73
C TYR A 16 -1.56 -9.55 -5.04
N ILE A 17 -1.60 -10.75 -5.62
CA ILE A 17 -0.88 -11.91 -5.12
C ILE A 17 0.50 -11.96 -5.79
N ALA A 18 1.52 -12.24 -5.01
CA ALA A 18 2.87 -12.48 -5.48
C ALA A 18 3.44 -13.75 -4.87
N GLU A 19 4.27 -14.46 -5.62
CA GLU A 19 5.14 -15.51 -5.11
C GLU A 19 6.55 -14.97 -4.98
N GLY A 20 7.25 -15.38 -3.93
CA GLY A 20 8.57 -14.84 -3.61
C GLY A 20 9.20 -15.51 -2.40
N GLU A 21 10.15 -14.82 -1.78
CA GLU A 21 10.90 -15.31 -0.62
C GLU A 21 10.76 -14.35 0.55
N LEU A 22 10.73 -14.92 1.76
CA LEU A 22 10.84 -14.15 2.99
C LEU A 22 12.32 -14.07 3.39
N LYS A 23 12.80 -12.86 3.63
CA LYS A 23 14.15 -12.55 4.14
C LYS A 23 14.05 -11.81 5.47
N ASN A 24 15.16 -11.75 6.21
CA ASN A 24 15.25 -11.07 7.51
C ASN A 24 14.16 -11.53 8.48
N ASP A 25 14.10 -12.83 8.77
CA ASP A 25 13.13 -13.44 9.68
C ASP A 25 11.65 -13.13 9.35
N GLY A 26 11.35 -12.90 8.07
CA GLY A 26 10.01 -12.61 7.58
C GLY A 26 9.60 -11.14 7.62
N ASP A 27 10.53 -10.22 7.89
CA ASP A 27 10.24 -8.79 7.85
C ASP A 27 10.30 -8.20 6.44
N VAL A 28 10.91 -8.91 5.49
CA VAL A 28 11.02 -8.51 4.09
C VAL A 28 10.52 -9.62 3.19
N PHE A 29 9.62 -9.29 2.27
CA PHE A 29 9.21 -10.18 1.18
C PHE A 29 9.85 -9.71 -0.13
N VAL A 30 10.49 -10.65 -0.84
CA VAL A 30 11.19 -10.40 -2.10
C VAL A 30 10.45 -11.11 -3.23
N GLN A 31 9.86 -10.33 -4.12
CA GLN A 31 9.23 -10.82 -5.35
C GLN A 31 10.24 -10.73 -6.49
N GLN A 32 10.44 -11.83 -7.23
CA GLN A 32 11.16 -11.79 -8.51
C GLN A 32 10.22 -11.26 -9.60
N ARG A 33 10.54 -10.11 -10.18
CA ARG A 33 9.87 -9.52 -11.34
C ARG A 33 10.76 -9.72 -12.55
N ASP A 34 10.21 -10.33 -13.58
CA ASP A 34 10.87 -10.60 -14.85
C ASP A 34 12.05 -11.58 -14.77
N ARG A 35 11.94 -12.70 -15.50
CA ARG A 35 12.98 -13.74 -15.55
C ARG A 35 14.16 -13.35 -16.42
N GLU A 36 13.99 -12.38 -17.32
CA GLU A 36 15.02 -11.98 -18.29
C GLU A 36 16.02 -10.99 -17.68
N TYR A 37 15.55 -10.09 -16.82
CA TYR A 37 16.37 -9.03 -16.22
C TYR A 37 16.60 -9.16 -14.70
N ASN A 38 16.09 -10.24 -14.07
CA ASN A 38 16.25 -10.51 -12.63
C ASN A 38 15.97 -9.30 -11.73
N PHE A 39 14.84 -8.61 -11.96
CA PHE A 39 14.51 -7.44 -11.16
C PHE A 39 13.82 -7.86 -9.86
N GLU A 40 14.48 -7.66 -8.72
CA GLU A 40 13.88 -7.94 -7.40
C GLU A 40 13.05 -6.76 -6.91
N GLN A 41 11.83 -7.04 -6.46
CA GLN A 41 10.99 -6.08 -5.76
C GLN A 41 10.88 -6.44 -4.28
N PHE A 42 11.22 -5.49 -3.42
CA PHE A 42 11.25 -5.65 -1.97
C PHE A 42 10.03 -5.00 -1.32
N PHE A 43 9.39 -5.73 -0.43
CA PHE A 43 8.25 -5.28 0.38
C PHE A 43 8.56 -5.45 1.86
N LYS A 44 8.39 -4.38 2.63
CA LYS A 44 8.54 -4.42 4.08
C LYS A 44 7.30 -5.07 4.71
N LYS A 45 7.40 -5.56 5.95
CA LYS A 45 6.32 -6.19 6.72
C LYS A 45 4.94 -5.50 6.67
N LYS A 46 4.90 -4.18 6.55
CA LYS A 46 3.64 -3.39 6.48
C LYS A 46 3.02 -3.32 5.09
N GLU A 47 3.73 -3.80 4.07
CA GLU A 47 3.43 -3.69 2.64
C GLU A 47 2.98 -5.03 2.02
N PHE A 48 3.05 -6.13 2.78
CA PHE A 48 2.57 -7.45 2.39
C PHE A 48 1.97 -8.20 3.58
N GLN A 49 1.10 -9.16 3.29
CA GLN A 49 0.42 -10.01 4.27
C GLN A 49 0.49 -11.47 3.79
N LEU A 50 0.45 -12.42 4.72
CA LEU A 50 0.55 -13.84 4.38
C LEU A 50 -0.83 -14.48 4.23
N THR A 51 -1.88 -13.85 4.75
CA THR A 51 -3.27 -14.28 4.56
C THR A 51 -4.09 -13.22 3.83
N GLU A 52 -5.14 -13.69 3.18
CA GLU A 52 -6.08 -12.82 2.46
C GLU A 52 -6.84 -11.90 3.43
N GLU A 53 -7.28 -12.44 4.56
CA GLU A 53 -8.01 -11.71 5.60
C GLU A 53 -7.19 -10.55 6.17
N GLU A 54 -5.90 -10.78 6.46
CA GLU A 54 -4.99 -9.72 6.91
C GLU A 54 -4.81 -8.65 5.85
N ALA A 55 -4.70 -9.04 4.58
CA ALA A 55 -4.53 -8.13 3.47
C ALA A 55 -5.76 -7.21 3.29
N LEU A 56 -6.96 -7.80 3.34
CA LEU A 56 -8.23 -7.08 3.27
C LEU A 56 -8.38 -6.11 4.46
N ALA A 57 -8.15 -6.60 5.68
CA ALA A 57 -8.21 -5.77 6.89
C ALA A 57 -7.21 -4.60 6.85
N ARG A 58 -6.01 -4.84 6.30
CA ARG A 58 -5.00 -3.80 6.12
C ARG A 58 -5.45 -2.76 5.09
N ALA A 59 -5.96 -3.20 3.94
CA ALA A 59 -6.44 -2.32 2.87
C ALA A 59 -7.63 -1.47 3.31
N ASP A 60 -8.56 -2.03 4.10
CA ASP A 60 -9.68 -1.28 4.66
C ASP A 60 -9.21 -0.23 5.67
N LYS A 61 -8.24 -0.55 6.53
CA LYS A 61 -7.59 0.43 7.41
C LYS A 61 -6.93 1.56 6.61
N MET A 62 -6.24 1.23 5.51
CA MET A 62 -5.64 2.23 4.62
C MET A 62 -6.70 3.11 3.97
N ARG A 63 -7.80 2.53 3.50
CA ARG A 63 -8.92 3.24 2.86
C ARG A 63 -9.56 4.21 3.84
N ALA A 64 -9.90 3.74 5.05
CA ALA A 64 -10.52 4.58 6.08
C ALA A 64 -9.62 5.76 6.48
N ALA A 65 -8.31 5.52 6.67
CA ALA A 65 -7.36 6.57 6.99
C ALA A 65 -7.25 7.62 5.86
N GLN A 66 -7.20 7.17 4.60
CA GLN A 66 -7.13 8.06 3.45
C GLN A 66 -8.41 8.87 3.27
N LEU A 67 -9.58 8.25 3.40
CA LEU A 67 -10.87 8.95 3.34
C LEU A 67 -10.99 10.02 4.43
N LYS A 68 -10.54 9.72 5.66
CA LYS A 68 -10.50 10.70 6.75
C LYS A 68 -9.58 11.89 6.43
N LYS A 69 -8.43 11.64 5.81
CA LYS A 69 -7.50 12.69 5.37
C LYS A 69 -8.14 13.54 4.27
N LEU A 70 -8.70 12.91 3.24
CA LEU A 70 -9.35 13.58 2.12
C LEU A 70 -10.53 14.45 2.57
N ALA A 71 -11.36 13.97 3.49
CA ALA A 71 -12.47 14.75 4.05
C ALA A 71 -11.98 16.05 4.72
N LYS A 72 -10.86 15.99 5.46
CA LYS A 72 -10.24 17.17 6.07
C LYS A 72 -9.66 18.14 5.04
N GLU A 73 -9.01 17.60 4.01
CA GLU A 73 -8.45 18.42 2.93
C GLU A 73 -9.55 19.10 2.13
N TYR A 74 -10.62 18.37 1.81
CA TYR A 74 -11.82 18.91 1.18
C TYR A 74 -12.43 20.05 2.01
N GLN A 75 -12.64 19.85 3.31
CA GLN A 75 -13.20 20.88 4.18
C GLN A 75 -12.34 22.16 4.16
N LYS A 76 -11.03 22.02 4.36
CA LYS A 76 -10.08 23.15 4.32
C LYS A 76 -10.14 23.91 3.01
N LEU A 77 -10.23 23.20 1.88
CA LEU A 77 -10.33 23.82 0.56
C LEU A 77 -11.69 24.50 0.36
N SER A 78 -12.77 23.92 0.87
CA SER A 78 -14.14 24.47 0.73
C SER A 78 -14.36 25.75 1.53
N GLU A 79 -13.64 25.92 2.63
CA GLU A 79 -13.71 27.10 3.51
C GLU A 79 -12.70 28.21 3.11
N LEU A 80 -11.84 27.95 2.14
CA LEU A 80 -10.76 28.84 1.76
C LEU A 80 -11.30 30.08 1.02
N ALA A 81 -11.08 31.27 1.58
CA ALA A 81 -11.37 32.54 0.92
C ALA A 81 -10.07 33.24 0.52
N PHE A 82 -9.98 33.71 -0.73
CA PHE A 82 -8.83 34.45 -1.24
C PHE A 82 -9.13 35.95 -1.20
N THR A 83 -8.30 36.72 -0.51
CA THR A 83 -8.34 38.18 -0.56
C THR A 83 -6.94 38.72 -0.86
N ILE A 84 -6.85 39.67 -1.79
CA ILE A 84 -5.61 40.38 -2.11
C ILE A 84 -5.69 41.72 -1.39
N LYS A 85 -4.78 41.97 -0.44
CA LYS A 85 -4.64 43.29 0.18
C LYS A 85 -3.67 44.13 -0.65
N ALA A 86 -4.06 45.37 -0.91
CA ALA A 86 -3.21 46.39 -1.53
C ALA A 86 -2.12 46.86 -0.56
#